data_AF-A0A7V3EMT9-F1
#
_entry.id   AF-A0A7V3EMT9-F1
#
_cell.length_a   1.000
_cell.length_b   1.000
_cell.length_c   1.000
_cell.angle_alpha   90.00
_cell.angle_beta   90.00
_cell.angle_gamma   90.00
#
_symmetry.space_group_name_H-M   'P 1'
#
loop_
_entity.id
_entity.type
_entity.pdbx_description
1 polymer ?
#
loop_
_entity_poly.entity_id
_entity_poly.type
_entity_poly.pdbx_seq_one_letter_code
_entity_poly.pdbx_strand_id
1 'polypeptide(L)'
;GGCWPLARPVRRPSSLCPFLFPSTTTYRGYPFISSKDRFEYALTAYDTPFARSSVEADAAGFNAGLLAVAGRVDLPSAPRVTSDNVRLAALKHSERGDALIVRLAEYRGQAGTAVVSVPDGFRRVERVNLLERNGTRLPTEGRTVRVKLRPWEIATVRMER
;
A
#
# COMPACT_ATOMS: atom_id res chain seq x y z
N GLY A 1 -49.27 7.91 1.50
CA GLY A 1 -48.41 7.93 0.31
C GLY A 1 -47.66 9.24 0.28
N GLY A 2 -46.33 9.21 0.40
CA GLY A 2 -45.48 10.40 0.38
C GLY A 2 -44.20 10.06 -0.37
N CYS A 3 -44.07 10.60 -1.57
CA CYS A 3 -42.95 10.39 -2.48
C CYS A 3 -41.85 11.40 -2.15
N TRP A 4 -40.64 10.93 -1.83
CA TRP A 4 -39.45 11.77 -1.66
C TRP A 4 -38.85 12.11 -3.03
N PRO A 5 -38.31 13.32 -3.26
CA PRO A 5 -37.73 13.69 -4.54
C PRO A 5 -36.35 13.03 -4.70
N LEU A 6 -36.16 12.34 -5.83
CA LEU A 6 -34.89 11.77 -6.28
C LEU A 6 -33.84 12.89 -6.48
N ALA A 7 -32.74 12.82 -5.73
CA ALA A 7 -31.59 13.69 -5.90
C ALA A 7 -30.95 13.47 -7.28
N ARG A 8 -30.69 14.57 -8.00
CA ARG A 8 -30.04 14.56 -9.33
C ARG A 8 -28.56 14.12 -9.21
N PRO A 9 -28.02 13.34 -10.16
CA PRO A 9 -26.63 12.92 -10.13
C PRO A 9 -25.69 14.11 -10.42
N VAL A 10 -24.70 14.28 -9.54
CA VAL A 10 -23.57 15.20 -9.67
C VAL A 10 -22.70 14.78 -10.86
N ARG A 11 -22.42 15.72 -11.77
CA ARG A 11 -21.54 15.49 -12.94
C ARG A 11 -20.12 15.13 -12.45
N ARG A 12 -19.59 13.99 -12.91
CA ARG A 12 -18.21 13.55 -12.65
C ARG A 12 -17.21 14.34 -13.53
N PRO A 13 -16.03 14.72 -13.02
CA PRO A 13 -14.97 15.28 -13.84
C PRO A 13 -14.39 14.22 -14.78
N SER A 14 -14.11 14.66 -16.00
CA SER A 14 -13.73 13.88 -17.17
C SER A 14 -12.22 13.59 -17.21
N SER A 15 -11.76 12.50 -16.58
CA SER A 15 -10.47 11.87 -16.91
C SER A 15 -10.24 10.56 -16.13
N LEU A 16 -11.20 9.64 -16.19
CA LEU A 16 -11.01 8.25 -15.75
C LEU A 16 -11.27 7.35 -16.94
N CYS A 17 -10.22 6.68 -17.43
CA CYS A 17 -10.31 5.63 -18.44
C CYS A 17 -11.26 4.54 -17.90
N PRO A 18 -12.43 4.29 -18.52
CA PRO A 18 -13.46 3.47 -17.92
C PRO A 18 -13.45 2.07 -18.54
N PHE A 19 -12.46 1.25 -18.21
CA PHE A 19 -12.49 -0.17 -18.55
C PHE A 19 -12.10 -1.03 -17.35
N LEU A 20 -12.80 -0.82 -16.23
CA LEU A 20 -12.90 -1.81 -15.18
C LEU A 20 -14.23 -2.54 -15.39
N PHE A 21 -14.19 -3.69 -16.07
CA PHE A 21 -15.31 -4.63 -16.05
C PHE A 21 -15.06 -5.64 -14.93
N PRO A 22 -15.64 -5.47 -13.73
CA PRO A 22 -15.68 -6.56 -12.76
C PRO A 22 -16.65 -7.63 -13.29
N SER A 23 -16.15 -8.56 -14.11
CA SER A 23 -16.90 -9.75 -14.49
C SER A 23 -16.88 -10.74 -13.34
N THR A 24 -18.00 -10.87 -12.64
CA THR A 24 -18.20 -11.96 -11.68
C THR A 24 -18.61 -13.21 -12.46
N THR A 25 -17.68 -14.09 -12.78
CA THR A 25 -18.00 -15.36 -13.45
C THR A 25 -18.21 -16.45 -12.39
N THR A 26 -19.40 -17.03 -12.36
CA THR A 26 -19.69 -18.21 -11.52
C THR A 26 -19.23 -19.46 -12.27
N TYR A 27 -18.14 -20.08 -11.83
CA TYR A 27 -17.67 -21.34 -12.39
C TYR A 27 -18.37 -22.52 -11.70
N ARG A 28 -19.05 -23.39 -12.46
CA ARG A 28 -19.56 -24.69 -11.97
C ARG A 28 -18.73 -25.82 -12.60
N GLY A 29 -17.86 -26.46 -11.81
CA GLY A 29 -17.43 -27.83 -12.09
C GLY A 29 -15.94 -28.17 -11.88
N TYR A 30 -15.62 -28.67 -10.69
CA TYR A 30 -14.63 -29.74 -10.44
C TYR A 30 -15.18 -30.63 -9.32
N PRO A 31 -15.22 -31.97 -9.44
CA PRO A 31 -15.94 -32.85 -8.51
C PRO A 31 -15.32 -32.97 -7.11
N PHE A 32 -14.19 -32.30 -6.82
CA PHE A 32 -13.55 -32.30 -5.50
C PHE A 32 -13.71 -30.98 -4.72
N ILE A 33 -14.20 -29.92 -5.36
CA ILE A 33 -14.45 -28.62 -4.72
C ILE A 33 -15.95 -28.34 -4.87
N SER A 34 -16.71 -28.79 -3.88
CA SER A 34 -18.17 -28.59 -3.78
C SER A 34 -18.53 -27.24 -3.15
N SER A 35 -17.60 -26.28 -3.07
CA SER A 35 -17.83 -24.98 -2.45
C SER A 35 -18.35 -23.95 -3.47
N LYS A 36 -19.09 -22.96 -2.96
CA LYS A 36 -19.39 -21.74 -3.69
C LYS A 36 -18.15 -20.86 -3.67
N ASP A 37 -17.45 -20.78 -4.79
CA ASP A 37 -16.23 -19.97 -4.91
C ASP A 37 -16.51 -18.68 -5.68
N ARG A 38 -15.83 -17.60 -5.28
CA ARG A 38 -15.85 -16.31 -5.96
C ARG A 38 -14.46 -16.01 -6.48
N PHE A 39 -14.37 -15.75 -7.79
CA PHE A 39 -13.15 -15.34 -8.46
C PHE A 39 -13.28 -13.89 -8.92
N GLU A 40 -12.26 -13.10 -8.64
CA GLU A 40 -12.14 -11.71 -9.08
C GLU A 40 -10.83 -11.57 -9.85
N TYR A 41 -10.90 -10.91 -11.01
CA TYR A 41 -9.74 -10.63 -11.85
C TYR A 41 -9.93 -9.31 -12.59
N ALA A 42 -8.81 -8.73 -13.04
CA ALA A 42 -8.79 -7.56 -13.90
C ALA A 42 -7.75 -7.78 -15.01
N LEU A 43 -8.05 -7.30 -16.22
CA LEU A 43 -7.14 -7.34 -17.35
C LEU A 43 -6.86 -5.90 -17.81
N THR A 44 -5.60 -5.51 -17.82
CA THR A 44 -5.14 -4.18 -18.24
C THR A 44 -3.93 -4.33 -19.15
N ALA A 45 -3.88 -3.54 -20.23
CA ALA A 45 -2.71 -3.43 -21.09
C ALA A 45 -1.86 -2.22 -20.69
N TYR A 46 -0.54 -2.37 -20.76
CA TYR A 46 0.43 -1.30 -20.51
C TYR A 46 1.34 -1.17 -21.73
N ASP A 47 1.64 0.05 -22.11
CA ASP A 47 2.52 0.39 -23.24
C ASP A 47 4.01 0.44 -22.85
N THR A 48 4.31 0.18 -21.58
CA THR A 48 5.66 0.20 -21.01
C THR A 48 6.06 -1.17 -20.45
N PRO A 49 7.37 -1.49 -20.40
CA PRO A 49 7.85 -2.69 -19.73
C PRO A 49 7.42 -2.74 -18.27
N PHE A 50 7.27 -3.94 -17.72
CA PHE A 50 6.87 -4.19 -16.34
C PHE A 50 7.61 -3.32 -15.30
N ALA A 51 8.94 -3.18 -15.45
CA ALA A 51 9.76 -2.39 -14.54
C ALA A 51 9.47 -0.88 -14.53
N ARG A 52 8.70 -0.37 -15.50
CA ARG A 52 8.36 1.06 -15.64
C ARG A 52 6.85 1.33 -15.64
N SER A 53 6.01 0.28 -15.63
CA SER A 53 4.56 0.44 -15.60
C SER A 53 4.03 0.57 -14.17
N SER A 54 2.75 0.92 -14.06
CA SER A 54 1.99 0.96 -12.81
C SER A 54 1.41 -0.39 -12.38
N VAL A 55 1.64 -1.46 -13.15
CA VAL A 55 0.97 -2.76 -12.96
C VAL A 55 1.03 -3.29 -11.54
N GLU A 56 2.15 -3.13 -10.85
CA GLU A 56 2.33 -3.54 -9.45
C GLU A 56 1.47 -2.72 -8.48
N ALA A 57 1.36 -1.41 -8.72
CA ALA A 57 0.52 -0.52 -7.92
C ALA A 57 -0.97 -0.79 -8.19
N ASP A 58 -1.34 -0.99 -9.45
CA ASP A 58 -2.72 -1.28 -9.86
C ASP A 58 -3.17 -2.65 -9.34
N ALA A 59 -2.32 -3.67 -9.40
CA ALA A 59 -2.57 -4.99 -8.83
C ALA A 59 -2.68 -4.94 -7.30
N ALA A 60 -1.81 -4.17 -6.63
CA ALA A 60 -1.93 -3.95 -5.19
C ALA A 60 -3.25 -3.24 -4.84
N GLY A 61 -3.64 -2.22 -5.61
CA GLY A 61 -4.90 -1.51 -5.46
C GLY A 61 -6.13 -2.39 -5.68
N PHE A 62 -6.08 -3.27 -6.67
CA PHE A 62 -7.13 -4.27 -6.93
C PHE A 62 -7.32 -5.22 -5.74
N ASN A 63 -6.22 -5.65 -5.11
CA ASN A 63 -6.24 -6.53 -3.94
C ASN A 63 -6.50 -5.79 -2.62
N ALA A 64 -6.43 -4.45 -2.61
CA ALA A 64 -6.64 -3.62 -1.43
C ALA A 64 -8.11 -3.18 -1.34
N GLY A 65 -8.90 -3.91 -0.56
CA GLY A 65 -10.27 -3.52 -0.26
C GLY A 65 -10.35 -2.14 0.42
N LEU A 66 -11.25 -1.28 -0.05
CA LEU A 66 -11.52 0.00 0.59
C LEU A 66 -12.45 -0.20 1.79
N LEU A 67 -12.10 0.39 2.93
CA LEU A 67 -12.96 0.43 4.10
C LEU A 67 -13.81 1.71 4.06
N ALA A 68 -15.10 1.57 3.78
CA ALA A 68 -16.05 2.68 3.88
C ALA A 68 -16.55 2.80 5.34
N VAL A 69 -16.34 3.96 5.96
CA VAL A 69 -16.78 4.26 7.33
C VAL A 69 -17.71 5.46 7.29
N ALA A 70 -18.88 5.35 7.92
CA ALA A 70 -19.81 6.48 8.04
C ALA A 70 -19.31 7.47 9.11
N GLY A 71 -19.47 8.77 8.84
CA GLY A 71 -19.05 9.84 9.74
C GLY A 71 -17.69 10.44 9.38
N ARG A 72 -17.05 11.09 10.36
CA ARG A 72 -15.73 11.71 10.20
C ARG A 72 -14.68 10.83 10.86
N VAL A 73 -13.68 10.41 10.09
CA VAL A 73 -12.53 9.68 10.60
C VAL A 73 -11.37 10.66 10.76
N ASP A 74 -10.77 10.68 11.95
CA ASP A 74 -9.46 11.30 12.17
C ASP A 74 -8.39 10.22 12.09
N LEU A 75 -7.55 10.29 11.06
CA LEU A 75 -6.54 9.26 10.81
C LEU A 75 -5.27 9.60 11.60
N PRO A 76 -4.69 8.65 12.35
CA PRO A 76 -3.43 8.89 13.03
C PRO A 76 -2.34 9.22 12.01
N SER A 77 -1.37 10.05 12.42
CA SER A 77 -0.22 10.36 11.58
C SER A 77 0.58 9.09 11.28
N ALA A 78 0.48 8.59 10.05
CA ALA A 78 1.21 7.42 9.58
C ALA A 78 2.45 7.83 8.75
N PRO A 79 3.51 7.01 8.73
CA PRO A 79 4.64 7.22 7.83
C PRO A 79 4.20 7.23 6.37
N ARG A 80 4.66 8.22 5.61
CA ARG A 80 4.49 8.30 4.15
C ARG A 80 5.78 7.88 3.50
N VAL A 81 5.68 7.08 2.45
CA VAL A 81 6.83 6.63 1.66
C VAL A 81 6.75 7.29 0.28
N THR A 82 7.79 8.00 -0.10
CA THR A 82 7.94 8.60 -1.43
C THR A 82 9.15 7.95 -2.12
N SER A 83 8.90 7.27 -3.24
CA SER A 83 9.94 6.60 -4.04
C SER A 83 9.37 6.17 -5.39
N ASP A 84 10.24 5.97 -6.38
CA ASP A 84 9.86 5.45 -7.69
C ASP A 84 9.80 3.92 -7.71
N ASN A 85 10.54 3.23 -6.85
CA ASN A 85 10.71 1.77 -6.92
C ASN A 85 10.65 1.06 -5.58
N VAL A 86 10.31 1.79 -4.51
CA VAL A 86 10.18 1.25 -3.16
C VAL A 86 8.78 1.51 -2.62
N ARG A 87 8.13 0.47 -2.11
CA ARG A 87 6.79 0.55 -1.52
C ARG A 87 6.79 0.24 -0.03
N LEU A 88 5.79 0.75 0.67
CA LEU A 88 5.45 0.29 2.02
C LEU A 88 4.87 -1.12 1.92
N ALA A 89 5.59 -2.11 2.44
CA ALA A 89 5.18 -3.51 2.42
C ALA A 89 4.41 -3.90 3.68
N ALA A 90 4.76 -3.33 4.83
CA ALA A 90 4.03 -3.53 6.07
C ALA A 90 4.25 -2.37 7.04
N LEU A 91 3.23 -2.13 7.87
CA LEU A 91 3.28 -1.21 9.00
C LEU A 91 2.70 -1.96 10.22
N LYS A 92 3.51 -2.15 11.26
CA LYS A 92 3.09 -2.85 12.48
C LYS A 92 3.73 -2.20 13.72
N HIS A 93 3.15 -2.46 14.89
CA HIS A 93 3.86 -2.23 16.14
C HIS A 93 4.99 -3.25 16.32
N SER A 94 6.07 -2.83 16.98
CA SER A 94 7.16 -3.71 17.41
C SER A 94 6.64 -4.82 18.31
N GLU A 95 7.24 -6.01 18.24
CA GLU A 95 6.87 -7.13 19.12
C GLU A 95 7.22 -6.84 20.58
N ARG A 96 8.19 -5.94 20.81
CA ARG A 96 8.63 -5.51 22.13
C ARG A 96 8.83 -4.00 22.15
N GLY A 97 8.24 -3.35 23.16
CA GLY A 97 8.37 -1.90 23.39
C GLY A 97 7.45 -1.03 22.54
N ASP A 98 7.59 0.29 22.69
CA ASP A 98 6.78 1.30 22.02
C ASP A 98 7.49 1.82 20.75
N ALA A 99 7.45 1.00 19.71
CA ALA A 99 8.05 1.36 18.42
C ALA A 99 7.15 0.95 17.25
N LEU A 100 7.26 1.70 16.17
CA LEU A 100 6.59 1.45 14.89
C LEU A 100 7.59 0.83 13.91
N ILE A 101 7.22 -0.30 13.32
CA ILE A 101 8.01 -1.02 12.34
C ILE A 101 7.45 -0.74 10.95
N VAL A 102 8.27 -0.12 10.12
CA VAL A 102 7.99 0.25 8.73
C VAL A 102 8.82 -0.66 7.83
N ARG A 103 8.17 -1.60 7.14
CA ARG A 103 8.85 -2.50 6.20
C ARG A 103 8.70 -1.95 4.78
N LEU A 104 9.83 -1.78 4.12
CA LEU A 104 9.95 -1.29 2.76
C LEU A 104 10.40 -2.43 1.85
N ALA A 105 9.87 -2.48 0.64
CA ALA A 105 10.29 -3.45 -0.36
C ALA A 105 10.56 -2.74 -1.69
N GLU A 106 11.73 -3.03 -2.28
CA GLU A 106 12.02 -2.70 -3.66
C GLU A 106 11.33 -3.71 -4.58
N TYR A 107 10.61 -3.22 -5.61
CA TYR A 107 9.74 -4.07 -6.44
C TYR A 107 10.00 -3.96 -7.95
N ARG A 108 10.99 -3.17 -8.39
CA ARG A 108 11.32 -2.98 -9.81
C ARG A 108 12.68 -3.56 -10.20
N GLY A 109 13.38 -4.23 -9.28
CA GLY A 109 14.71 -4.80 -9.51
C GLY A 109 15.79 -3.75 -9.71
N GLN A 110 15.59 -2.53 -9.19
CA GLN A 110 16.51 -1.40 -9.36
C GLN A 110 16.99 -0.91 -7.99
N ALA A 111 18.23 -0.44 -7.91
CA ALA A 111 18.67 0.25 -6.70
C ALA A 111 17.91 1.58 -6.58
N GLY A 112 17.50 1.96 -5.38
CA GLY A 112 16.68 3.15 -5.16
C GLY A 112 16.83 3.75 -3.78
N THR A 113 16.26 4.94 -3.60
CA THR A 113 16.14 5.57 -2.29
C THR A 113 14.67 5.87 -2.01
N ALA A 114 14.19 5.46 -0.85
CA ALA A 114 12.90 5.85 -0.31
C ALA A 114 13.08 7.02 0.66
N VAL A 115 12.24 8.04 0.53
CA VAL A 115 12.08 9.08 1.56
C VAL A 115 10.88 8.69 2.41
N VAL A 116 11.12 8.44 3.69
CA VAL A 116 10.08 8.05 4.64
C VAL A 116 9.84 9.20 5.61
N SER A 117 8.59 9.64 5.75
CA SER A 117 8.25 10.63 6.77
C SER A 117 8.23 10.00 8.16
N VAL A 118 8.70 10.73 9.14
CA VAL A 118 8.69 10.37 10.57
C VAL A 118 7.50 11.09 11.20
N PRO A 119 6.46 10.36 11.65
CA PRO A 119 5.31 10.96 12.34
C PRO A 119 5.72 11.65 13.63
N ASP A 120 4.82 12.50 14.13
CA ASP A 120 5.02 13.15 15.41
C ASP A 120 5.12 12.15 16.57
N GLY A 121 5.97 12.51 17.52
CA GLY A 121 6.25 11.69 18.70
C GLY A 121 7.34 10.64 18.53
N PHE A 122 7.83 10.38 17.31
CA PHE A 122 8.98 9.48 17.09
C PHE A 122 10.29 10.28 17.05
N ARG A 123 11.28 9.84 17.84
CA ARG A 123 12.56 10.55 18.04
C ARG A 123 13.76 9.79 17.54
N ARG A 124 13.68 8.46 17.45
CA ARG A 124 14.80 7.61 17.03
C ARG A 124 14.36 6.73 15.87
N VAL A 125 15.18 6.72 14.82
CA VAL A 125 14.93 5.94 13.62
C VAL A 125 16.14 5.06 13.34
N GLU A 126 15.91 3.77 13.16
CA GLU A 126 16.96 2.77 12.93
C GLU A 126 16.59 1.83 11.80
N ARG A 127 17.60 1.40 11.04
CA ARG A 127 17.47 0.24 10.15
C ARG A 127 17.76 -1.01 10.96
N VAL A 128 16.80 -1.93 10.99
CA VAL A 128 16.90 -3.22 11.68
C VAL A 128 16.78 -4.36 10.69
N ASN A 129 17.15 -5.57 11.10
CA ASN A 129 16.90 -6.77 10.30
C ASN A 129 15.41 -7.16 10.31
N LEU A 130 15.05 -8.25 9.61
CA LEU A 130 13.67 -8.73 9.56
C LEU A 130 13.11 -9.17 10.93
N LEU A 131 13.98 -9.46 11.90
CA LEU A 131 13.65 -9.85 13.28
C LEU A 131 13.69 -8.66 14.24
N GLU A 132 13.72 -7.42 13.74
CA GLU A 132 13.69 -6.18 14.53
C GLU A 132 14.94 -5.98 15.42
N ARG A 133 16.07 -6.61 15.06
CA ARG A 133 17.35 -6.58 15.81
C ARG A 133 18.47 -5.89 15.02
N ASN A 134 19.59 -5.66 15.73
CA ASN A 134 20.84 -5.10 15.20
C ASN A 134 20.64 -3.75 14.50
N GLY A 135 19.97 -2.83 15.22
CA GLY A 135 19.63 -1.50 14.74
C GLY A 135 20.87 -0.67 14.41
N THR A 136 20.89 -0.12 13.19
CA THR A 136 21.83 0.93 12.80
C THR A 136 21.05 2.24 12.69
N ARG A 137 21.46 3.26 13.44
CA ARG A 137 20.80 4.57 13.43
C ARG A 137 20.78 5.15 12.02
N LEU A 138 19.62 5.64 11.59
CA LEU A 138 19.47 6.38 10.36
C LEU A 138 19.40 7.89 10.68
N PRO A 139 20.17 8.73 9.97
CA PRO A 139 20.08 10.17 10.15
C PRO A 139 18.73 10.68 9.64
N THR A 140 18.09 11.52 10.44
CA THR A 140 16.83 12.20 10.10
C THR A 140 17.12 13.63 9.67
N GLU A 141 16.56 14.03 8.54
CA GLU A 141 16.58 15.39 8.01
C GLU A 141 15.18 16.00 8.23
N GLY A 142 15.03 16.84 9.24
CA GLY A 142 13.73 17.31 9.71
C GLY A 142 12.84 16.15 10.17
N ARG A 143 11.66 15.99 9.55
CA ARG A 143 10.72 14.87 9.79
C ARG A 143 10.82 13.79 8.71
N THR A 144 12.00 13.58 8.12
CA THR A 144 12.18 12.57 7.08
C THR A 144 13.46 11.77 7.28
N VAL A 145 13.47 10.55 6.77
CA VAL A 145 14.65 9.68 6.72
C VAL A 145 14.80 9.12 5.30
N ARG A 146 16.04 9.06 4.82
CA ARG A 146 16.37 8.48 3.52
C ARG A 146 16.85 7.04 3.70
N VAL A 147 16.19 6.10 3.04
CA VAL A 147 16.51 4.67 3.12
C VAL A 147 16.92 4.17 1.74
N LYS A 148 18.18 3.75 1.60
CA LYS A 148 18.70 3.16 0.36
C LYS A 148 18.35 1.67 0.31
N LEU A 149 17.85 1.21 -0.83
CA LEU A 149 17.54 -0.20 -1.08
C LEU A 149 18.28 -0.69 -2.32
N ARG A 150 18.80 -1.93 -2.24
CA ARG A 150 19.31 -2.68 -3.39
C ARG A 150 18.15 -3.31 -4.19
N PRO A 151 18.38 -3.76 -5.43
CA PRO A 151 17.41 -4.55 -6.18
C PRO A 151 16.83 -5.69 -5.33
N TRP A 152 15.50 -5.79 -5.29
CA TRP A 152 14.75 -6.82 -4.53
C TRP A 152 14.96 -6.83 -3.02
N GLU A 153 15.55 -5.77 -2.45
CA GLU A 153 15.79 -5.71 -1.03
C GLU A 153 14.51 -5.44 -0.24
N ILE A 154 14.39 -6.11 0.91
CA ILE A 154 13.44 -5.76 1.96
C ILE A 154 14.22 -5.06 3.08
N ALA A 155 13.86 -3.81 3.36
CA ALA A 155 14.44 -3.04 4.45
C ALA A 155 13.41 -2.85 5.57
N THR A 156 13.84 -2.97 6.81
CA THR A 156 13.00 -2.72 7.98
C THR A 156 13.51 -1.48 8.70
N VAL A 157 12.62 -0.51 8.89
CA VAL A 157 12.89 0.71 9.65
C VAL A 157 12.09 0.66 10.95
N ARG A 158 12.77 0.84 12.07
CA ARG A 158 12.17 0.96 13.39
C ARG A 158 12.15 2.43 13.79
N MET A 159 10.98 2.94 14.17
CA MET A 159 10.79 4.28 14.71
C MET A 159 10.39 4.14 16.18
N GLU A 160 11.19 4.67 17.10
CA GLU A 160 10.91 4.68 18.54
C GLU A 160 10.51 6.09 18.99
N ARG A 161 9.65 6.17 20.01
CA ARG A 161 9.22 7.43 20.62
C ARG A 161 10.28 8.07 21.52
#